data_AF-A0A1C9TA98-F1
#
_entry.id   AF-A0A1C9TA98-F1
#
_cell.length_a   1.000
_cell.length_b   1.000
_cell.length_c   1.000
_cell.angle_alpha   90.00
_cell.angle_beta   90.00
_cell.angle_gamma   90.00
#
_symmetry.space_group_name_H-M   'P 1'
#
loop_
_entity.id
_entity.type
_entity.pdbx_description
1 polymer ?
#
loop_
_entity_poly.entity_id
_entity_poly.type
_entity_poly.pdbx_seq_one_letter_code
_entity_poly.pdbx_strand_id
1 'polypeptide(L)'
;GIGSLFSALKVVRLLRLGRVVRKLDRYLEYGAAMLVLLLCFYMLVAHWLACIWYSIGKSDADNGIQYSWLWKLANVTQTPYKYISNGSNMLELTDGPSKKTMYVTSLYFTMTCMTSVGFGNVAAETDNEKIFTICMMIIAALLYATIFGHVTTIIQQMTSATAKYHEMLNNVREFMKLHEVPKALSERVMDYVVSTWAMTKGIDTNKV
;
A
#
# COMPACT_ATOMS: atom_id res chain seq x y z
N GLY A 1 21.29 -13.50 11.46
CA GLY A 1 21.29 -14.97 11.36
C GLY A 1 20.69 -15.42 10.03
N ILE A 2 21.45 -16.22 9.27
CA ILE A 2 21.16 -16.63 7.88
C ILE A 2 19.83 -17.40 7.74
N GLY A 3 19.33 -18.00 8.83
CA GLY A 3 18.01 -18.67 8.88
C GLY A 3 16.79 -17.74 8.70
N SER A 4 16.93 -16.43 8.96
CA SER A 4 15.88 -15.44 8.68
C SER A 4 15.71 -15.22 7.16
N LEU A 5 16.83 -15.13 6.43
CA LEU A 5 16.84 -14.98 4.96
C LEU A 5 16.27 -16.22 4.26
N PHE A 6 16.57 -17.43 4.75
CA PHE A 6 15.97 -18.66 4.23
C PHE A 6 14.48 -18.82 4.62
N SER A 7 14.04 -18.25 5.74
CA SER A 7 12.60 -18.18 6.05
C SER A 7 11.88 -17.15 5.17
N ALA A 8 12.53 -16.06 4.77
CA ALA A 8 11.99 -15.12 3.78
C ALA A 8 11.80 -15.78 2.40
N LEU A 9 12.61 -16.77 2.01
CA LEU A 9 12.35 -17.57 0.80
C LEU A 9 11.04 -18.39 0.86
N LYS A 10 10.50 -18.68 2.06
CA LYS A 10 9.16 -19.29 2.17
C LYS A 10 8.07 -18.33 1.71
N VAL A 11 8.32 -17.03 1.69
CA VAL A 11 7.39 -15.99 1.22
C VAL A 11 7.26 -15.98 -0.31
N VAL A 12 8.25 -16.50 -1.05
CA VAL A 12 8.11 -16.82 -2.48
C VAL A 12 6.97 -17.82 -2.72
N ARG A 13 6.56 -18.60 -1.69
CA ARG A 13 5.36 -19.43 -1.77
C ARG A 13 4.07 -18.62 -1.83
N LEU A 14 4.03 -17.37 -1.35
CA LEU A 14 2.87 -16.49 -1.53
C LEU A 14 2.69 -16.08 -3.00
N LEU A 15 3.75 -16.04 -3.82
CA LEU A 15 3.60 -15.92 -5.28
C LEU A 15 2.84 -17.12 -5.90
N ARG A 16 2.76 -18.26 -5.20
CA ARG A 16 1.90 -19.38 -5.60
C ARG A 16 0.42 -19.09 -5.38
N LEU A 17 0.04 -18.14 -4.51
CA LEU A 17 -1.34 -17.62 -4.47
C LEU A 17 -1.71 -16.92 -5.79
N GLY A 18 -0.74 -16.37 -6.53
CA GLY A 18 -0.98 -15.91 -7.90
C GLY A 18 -1.55 -17.02 -8.81
N ARG A 19 -1.27 -18.30 -8.53
CA ARG A 19 -1.92 -19.43 -9.22
C ARG A 19 -3.35 -19.69 -8.77
N VAL A 20 -3.68 -19.36 -7.51
CA VAL A 20 -5.03 -19.47 -6.94
C VAL A 20 -5.92 -18.34 -7.45
N VAL A 21 -5.38 -17.13 -7.60
CA VAL A 21 -6.05 -15.98 -8.24
C VAL A 21 -6.47 -16.31 -9.67
N ARG A 22 -5.60 -16.99 -10.44
CA ARG A 22 -5.94 -17.51 -11.79
C ARG A 22 -7.00 -18.62 -11.81
N LYS A 23 -7.40 -19.15 -10.65
CA LYS A 23 -8.46 -20.17 -10.52
C LYS A 23 -9.78 -19.57 -10.01
N LEU A 24 -9.72 -18.37 -9.42
CA LEU A 24 -10.84 -17.50 -9.05
C LEU A 24 -11.33 -16.66 -10.25
N ASP A 25 -10.97 -17.09 -11.45
CA ASP A 25 -11.05 -16.42 -12.76
C ASP A 25 -12.48 -16.22 -13.31
N ARG A 26 -13.52 -16.43 -12.48
CA ARG A 26 -14.88 -16.68 -12.99
C ARG A 26 -15.97 -15.72 -12.50
N TYR A 27 -15.67 -14.66 -11.77
CA TYR A 27 -16.71 -13.89 -11.06
C TYR A 27 -16.68 -12.35 -11.11
N LEU A 28 -15.91 -11.67 -11.99
CA LEU A 28 -15.89 -10.19 -12.21
C LEU A 28 -14.81 -9.34 -11.49
N GLU A 29 -13.84 -9.93 -10.77
CA GLU A 29 -12.96 -9.16 -9.85
C GLU A 29 -11.47 -9.00 -10.25
N TYR A 30 -11.07 -8.96 -11.53
CA TYR A 30 -9.65 -8.83 -11.90
C TYR A 30 -8.95 -7.61 -11.26
N GLY A 31 -9.63 -6.46 -11.21
CA GLY A 31 -9.11 -5.25 -10.57
C GLY A 31 -9.05 -5.37 -9.04
N ALA A 32 -10.13 -5.83 -8.42
CA ALA A 32 -10.23 -5.94 -6.96
C ALA A 32 -9.29 -7.02 -6.39
N ALA A 33 -9.18 -8.18 -7.03
CA ALA A 33 -8.26 -9.24 -6.61
C ALA A 33 -6.79 -8.81 -6.73
N MET A 34 -6.44 -8.07 -7.80
CA MET A 34 -5.11 -7.48 -7.96
C MET A 34 -4.81 -6.45 -6.87
N LEU A 35 -5.79 -5.59 -6.52
CA LEU A 35 -5.66 -4.63 -5.42
C LEU A 35 -5.44 -5.34 -4.08
N VAL A 36 -6.23 -6.38 -3.77
CA VAL A 36 -6.05 -7.18 -2.54
C VAL A 36 -4.66 -7.80 -2.48
N LEU A 37 -4.18 -8.39 -3.58
CA LEU A 37 -2.83 -8.95 -3.65
C LEU A 37 -1.76 -7.89 -3.41
N LEU A 38 -1.93 -6.69 -3.98
CA LEU A 38 -1.02 -5.57 -3.82
C LEU A 38 -1.00 -5.05 -2.37
N LEU A 39 -2.16 -4.98 -1.71
CA LEU A 39 -2.26 -4.64 -0.28
C LEU A 39 -1.61 -5.69 0.62
N CYS A 40 -1.76 -6.98 0.30
CA CYS A 40 -1.05 -8.05 1.02
C CYS A 40 0.47 -7.92 0.86
N PHE A 41 0.94 -7.59 -0.35
CA PHE A 41 2.36 -7.34 -0.61
C PHE A 41 2.87 -6.11 0.15
N TYR A 42 2.10 -5.03 0.21
CA TYR A 42 2.41 -3.84 1.01
C TYR A 42 2.59 -4.18 2.50
N MET A 43 1.66 -4.94 3.08
CA MET A 43 1.74 -5.38 4.48
C MET A 43 2.95 -6.28 4.75
N LEU A 44 3.32 -7.13 3.80
CA LEU A 44 4.51 -7.97 3.89
C LEU A 44 5.79 -7.13 3.91
N VAL A 45 5.90 -6.14 3.03
CA VAL A 45 7.05 -5.23 3.00
C VAL A 45 7.13 -4.43 4.31
N ALA A 46 5.99 -3.95 4.82
CA ALA A 46 5.93 -3.29 6.12
C ALA A 46 6.44 -4.18 7.27
N HIS A 47 6.06 -5.45 7.30
CA HIS A 47 6.57 -6.41 8.28
C HIS A 47 8.09 -6.59 8.18
N TRP A 48 8.64 -6.74 6.97
CA TRP A 48 10.09 -6.89 6.76
C TRP A 48 10.86 -5.66 7.21
N LEU A 49 10.42 -4.47 6.80
CA LEU A 49 11.02 -3.20 7.19
C LEU A 49 10.93 -2.97 8.70
N ALA A 50 9.82 -3.37 9.35
CA ALA A 50 9.68 -3.33 10.80
C ALA A 50 10.65 -4.27 11.53
N CYS A 51 10.88 -5.48 11.00
CA CYS A 51 11.87 -6.40 11.56
C CYS A 51 13.29 -5.87 11.39
N ILE A 52 13.61 -5.22 10.26
CA ILE A 52 14.92 -4.58 10.05
C ILE A 52 15.08 -3.39 11.01
N TRP A 53 14.05 -2.55 11.16
CA TRP A 53 14.02 -1.45 12.13
C TRP A 53 14.27 -1.91 13.56
N TYR A 54 13.61 -3.01 13.97
CA TYR A 54 13.88 -3.66 15.25
C TYR A 54 15.32 -4.14 15.38
N SER A 55 15.85 -4.78 14.34
CA SER A 55 17.23 -5.29 14.33
C SER A 55 18.25 -4.17 14.47
N ILE A 56 18.02 -3.01 13.85
CA ILE A 56 18.89 -1.83 13.98
C ILE A 56 18.85 -1.32 15.41
N GLY A 57 17.66 -1.10 15.98
CA GLY A 57 17.54 -0.62 17.36
C GLY A 57 18.15 -1.58 18.40
N LYS A 58 18.05 -2.89 18.17
CA LYS A 58 18.70 -3.90 19.03
C LYS A 58 20.22 -3.87 18.88
N SER A 59 20.74 -3.74 17.65
CA SER A 59 22.18 -3.58 17.42
C SER A 59 22.73 -2.32 18.07
N ASP A 60 22.01 -1.20 17.99
CA ASP A 60 22.42 0.06 18.61
C ASP A 60 22.41 -0.05 20.15
N ALA A 61 21.42 -0.73 20.72
CA ALA A 61 21.38 -1.02 22.15
C ALA A 61 22.53 -1.94 22.62
N ASP A 62 22.86 -2.97 21.84
CA ASP A 62 23.98 -3.88 22.14
C ASP A 62 25.35 -3.18 22.02
N ASN A 63 25.46 -2.17 21.15
CA ASN A 63 26.63 -1.28 21.05
C ASN A 63 26.72 -0.23 22.17
N GLY A 64 25.76 -0.20 23.11
CA GLY A 64 25.74 0.74 24.23
C GLY A 64 25.20 2.13 23.88
N ILE A 65 24.48 2.30 22.76
CA ILE A 65 23.90 3.59 22.36
C ILE A 65 22.63 3.85 23.17
N GLN A 66 22.67 4.86 24.05
CA GLN A 66 21.59 5.19 25.00
C GLN A 66 20.59 6.23 24.50
N TYR A 67 20.54 6.50 23.20
CA TYR A 67 19.60 7.47 22.61
C TYR A 67 18.85 6.95 21.37
N SER A 68 19.02 5.67 21.03
CA SER A 68 18.28 4.99 19.96
C SER A 68 16.76 5.00 20.22
N TRP A 69 15.96 4.83 19.16
CA TRP A 69 14.50 4.73 19.27
C TRP A 69 14.06 3.67 20.29
N LEU A 70 14.80 2.54 20.38
CA LEU A 70 14.48 1.43 21.28
C LEU A 70 14.70 1.83 22.75
N TRP A 71 15.72 2.65 23.01
CA TRP A 71 15.99 3.21 24.34
C TRP A 71 14.91 4.20 24.75
N LYS A 72 14.51 5.10 23.84
CA LYS A 72 13.40 6.03 24.08
C LYS A 72 12.09 5.28 24.38
N LEU A 73 11.80 4.21 23.65
CA LEU A 73 10.64 3.35 23.91
C LEU A 73 10.68 2.74 25.31
N ALA A 74 11.82 2.21 25.74
CA ALA A 74 11.99 1.65 27.08
C ALA A 74 11.71 2.68 28.19
N ASN A 75 12.14 3.92 27.99
CA ASN A 75 11.88 5.02 28.93
C ASN A 75 10.38 5.39 28.99
N VAL A 76 9.71 5.47 27.83
CA VAL A 76 8.26 5.76 27.75
C VAL A 76 7.43 4.64 28.40
N THR A 77 7.85 3.39 28.23
CA THR A 77 7.16 2.21 28.77
C THR A 77 7.47 1.92 30.24
N GLN A 78 8.31 2.74 30.89
CA GLN A 78 8.75 2.56 32.28
C GLN A 78 9.46 1.21 32.53
N THR A 79 10.06 0.62 31.48
CA THR A 79 10.86 -0.60 31.55
C THR A 79 12.27 -0.32 31.01
N PRO A 80 13.10 0.45 31.74
CA PRO A 80 14.40 0.88 31.25
C PRO A 80 15.36 -0.29 31.14
N TYR A 81 16.20 -0.28 30.10
CA TYR A 81 17.29 -1.24 29.95
C TYR A 81 18.34 -1.02 31.04
N LYS A 82 18.90 -2.12 31.56
CA LYS A 82 20.00 -2.12 32.53
C LYS A 82 21.20 -2.83 31.93
N TYR A 83 22.32 -2.13 31.89
CA TYR A 83 23.62 -2.72 31.55
C TYR A 83 24.20 -3.36 32.80
N ILE A 84 24.30 -4.69 32.81
CA ILE A 84 25.02 -5.41 33.86
C ILE A 84 26.41 -5.74 33.34
N SER A 85 27.44 -5.29 34.07
CA SER A 85 28.83 -5.66 33.80
C SER A 85 29.16 -6.92 34.58
N ASN A 86 29.13 -8.07 33.92
CA ASN A 86 29.50 -9.35 34.52
C ASN A 86 31.01 -9.59 34.47
N GLY A 87 31.86 -8.64 34.90
CA GLY A 87 33.32 -8.83 35.07
C GLY A 87 34.14 -9.26 33.83
N SER A 88 33.50 -9.55 32.71
CA SER A 88 34.06 -10.16 31.51
C SER A 88 33.90 -9.23 30.29
N ASN A 89 34.12 -7.91 30.43
CA ASN A 89 34.07 -6.89 29.35
C ASN A 89 32.85 -6.93 28.40
N MET A 90 31.83 -7.73 28.67
CA MET A 90 30.65 -7.92 27.85
C MET A 90 29.49 -7.25 28.58
N LEU A 91 28.97 -6.18 27.97
CA LEU A 91 27.77 -5.50 28.44
C LEU A 91 26.58 -6.40 28.11
N GLU A 92 26.01 -7.06 29.11
CA GLU A 92 24.78 -7.82 28.90
C GLU A 92 23.60 -6.87 29.08
N LEU A 93 22.83 -6.67 28.00
CA LEU A 93 21.63 -5.85 28.03
C LEU A 93 20.51 -6.65 28.70
N THR A 94 20.25 -6.35 29.97
CA THR A 94 19.20 -6.98 30.76
C THR A 94 18.02 -6.03 30.93
N ASP A 95 16.82 -6.59 31.14
CA ASP A 95 15.56 -5.83 31.21
C ASP A 95 15.12 -5.24 29.85
N GLY A 96 13.92 -4.67 29.79
CA GLY A 96 13.40 -3.98 28.61
C GLY A 96 11.91 -4.23 28.29
N PRO A 97 11.34 -3.46 27.34
CA PRO A 97 9.95 -3.61 26.94
C PRO A 97 9.65 -5.00 26.39
N SER A 98 8.41 -5.46 26.57
CA SER A 98 7.97 -6.76 26.05
C SER A 98 8.21 -6.88 24.54
N LYS A 99 8.57 -8.08 24.08
CA LYS A 99 8.74 -8.40 22.63
C LYS A 99 7.53 -8.00 21.80
N LYS A 100 6.32 -8.13 22.37
CA LYS A 100 5.08 -7.69 21.71
C LYS A 100 5.06 -6.18 21.51
N THR A 101 5.38 -5.42 22.55
CA THR A 101 5.44 -3.95 22.50
C THR A 101 6.47 -3.48 21.48
N MET A 102 7.69 -4.06 21.52
CA MET A 102 8.74 -3.71 20.56
C MET A 102 8.30 -3.96 19.11
N TYR A 103 7.71 -5.14 18.84
CA TYR A 103 7.21 -5.46 17.50
C TYR A 103 6.08 -4.53 17.03
N VAL A 104 5.09 -4.27 17.88
CA VAL A 104 3.95 -3.38 17.55
C VAL A 104 4.45 -1.96 17.31
N THR A 105 5.37 -1.45 18.12
CA THR A 105 5.96 -0.12 17.93
C THR A 105 6.80 -0.05 16.65
N SER A 106 7.60 -1.07 16.33
CA SER A 106 8.37 -1.11 15.08
C SER A 106 7.47 -1.16 13.85
N LEU A 107 6.40 -1.95 13.90
CA LEU A 107 5.41 -2.02 12.82
C LEU A 107 4.65 -0.70 12.69
N TYR A 108 4.25 -0.08 13.80
CA TYR A 108 3.60 1.22 13.83
C TYR A 108 4.49 2.29 13.17
N PHE A 109 5.77 2.40 13.55
CA PHE A 109 6.70 3.34 12.92
C PHE A 109 6.79 3.12 11.41
N THR A 110 7.04 1.87 11.01
CA THR A 110 7.16 1.51 9.60
C THR A 110 5.89 1.82 8.81
N MET A 111 4.72 1.50 9.35
CA MET A 111 3.43 1.83 8.72
C MET A 111 3.24 3.34 8.60
N THR A 112 3.56 4.13 9.63
CA THR A 112 3.41 5.59 9.58
C THR A 112 4.34 6.26 8.57
N CYS A 113 5.56 5.71 8.37
CA CYS A 113 6.46 6.12 7.30
C CYS A 113 5.95 5.68 5.93
N MET A 114 5.47 4.44 5.81
CA MET A 114 4.98 3.89 4.55
C MET A 114 3.67 4.53 4.06
N THR A 115 2.84 5.04 4.97
CA THR A 115 1.63 5.80 4.64
C THR A 115 1.88 7.30 4.54
N SER A 116 3.15 7.75 4.64
CA SER A 116 3.54 9.17 4.64
C SER A 116 2.88 10.04 5.73
N VAL A 117 2.37 9.44 6.81
CA VAL A 117 1.70 10.16 7.90
C VAL A 117 2.72 10.76 8.86
N GLY A 118 3.71 9.96 9.29
CA GLY A 118 4.88 10.45 10.03
C GLY A 118 4.58 11.24 11.32
N PHE A 119 3.83 10.67 12.27
CA PHE A 119 3.46 11.35 13.52
C PHE A 119 4.64 11.83 14.40
N GLY A 120 5.85 11.29 14.21
CA GLY A 120 7.06 11.73 14.90
C GLY A 120 7.22 11.26 16.35
N ASN A 121 6.28 10.45 16.87
CA ASN A 121 6.37 9.86 18.21
C ASN A 121 7.43 8.74 18.32
N VAL A 122 7.75 8.09 17.21
CA VAL A 122 8.91 7.22 17.04
C VAL A 122 9.71 7.81 15.89
N ALA A 123 10.98 8.12 16.11
CA ALA A 123 11.84 8.77 15.14
C ALA A 123 13.25 8.17 15.15
N ALA A 124 13.95 8.33 14.04
CA ALA A 124 15.34 7.97 13.88
C ALA A 124 16.26 9.01 14.53
N GLU A 125 17.13 8.56 15.42
CA GLU A 125 18.04 9.41 16.19
C GLU A 125 19.49 9.14 15.79
N THR A 126 19.84 7.87 15.63
CA THR A 126 21.18 7.45 15.19
C THR A 126 21.35 7.63 13.69
N ASP A 127 22.58 7.82 13.22
CA ASP A 127 22.83 8.01 11.78
C ASP A 127 22.47 6.76 10.97
N ASN A 128 22.67 5.56 11.56
CA ASN A 128 22.23 4.30 10.99
C ASN A 128 20.70 4.23 10.84
N GLU A 129 19.96 4.62 11.88
CA GLU A 129 18.49 4.71 11.85
C GLU A 129 18.02 5.72 10.77
N LYS A 130 18.69 6.87 10.64
CA LYS A 130 18.34 7.90 9.65
C LYS A 130 18.57 7.42 8.22
N ILE A 131 19.73 6.81 7.94
CA ILE A 131 20.05 6.26 6.61
C ILE A 131 19.00 5.20 6.22
N PHE A 132 18.68 4.29 7.14
CA PHE A 132 17.65 3.28 6.89
C PHE A 132 16.27 3.91 6.65
N THR A 133 15.89 4.94 7.42
CA THR A 133 14.61 5.64 7.27
C THR A 133 14.52 6.32 5.90
N ILE A 134 15.60 6.93 5.40
CA ILE A 134 15.64 7.51 4.05
C ILE A 134 15.39 6.43 2.99
N CYS A 135 16.08 5.28 3.07
CA CYS A 135 15.86 4.17 2.15
C CYS A 135 14.43 3.63 2.23
N MET A 136 13.88 3.50 3.45
CA MET A 136 12.50 3.08 3.69
C MET A 136 11.50 4.03 3.01
N MET A 137 11.69 5.35 3.15
CA MET A 137 10.80 6.35 2.56
C MET A 137 10.76 6.30 1.04
N ILE A 138 11.89 6.03 0.37
CA ILE A 138 11.96 5.88 -1.09
C ILE A 138 11.15 4.65 -1.53
N ILE A 139 11.34 3.50 -0.87
CA ILE A 139 10.60 2.27 -1.16
C ILE A 139 9.10 2.47 -0.92
N ALA A 140 8.75 3.11 0.20
CA ALA A 140 7.39 3.45 0.55
C ALA A 140 6.70 4.30 -0.53
N ALA A 141 7.36 5.36 -1.00
CA ALA A 141 6.79 6.26 -2.01
C ALA A 141 6.45 5.51 -3.31
N LEU A 142 7.33 4.61 -3.77
CA LEU A 142 7.10 3.81 -4.98
C LEU A 142 5.92 2.84 -4.82
N LEU A 143 5.84 2.15 -3.68
CA LEU A 143 4.74 1.23 -3.39
C LEU A 143 3.41 1.97 -3.26
N TYR A 144 3.39 3.10 -2.56
CA TYR A 144 2.21 3.93 -2.40
C TYR A 144 1.69 4.46 -3.74
N ALA A 145 2.57 4.98 -4.59
CA ALA A 145 2.23 5.41 -5.94
C ALA A 145 1.63 4.28 -6.78
N THR A 146 2.17 3.06 -6.66
CA THR A 146 1.66 1.88 -7.38
C THR A 146 0.25 1.51 -6.93
N ILE A 147 -0.03 1.53 -5.63
CA ILE A 147 -1.38 1.25 -5.09
C ILE A 147 -2.39 2.28 -5.59
N PHE A 148 -2.07 3.57 -5.48
CA PHE A 148 -2.95 4.63 -5.97
C PHE A 148 -3.17 4.57 -7.48
N GLY A 149 -2.13 4.23 -8.25
CA GLY A 149 -2.24 3.98 -9.69
C GLY A 149 -3.25 2.88 -10.01
N HIS A 150 -3.14 1.73 -9.33
CA HIS A 150 -4.09 0.63 -9.52
C HIS A 150 -5.52 0.98 -9.12
N VAL A 151 -5.73 1.67 -8.00
CA VAL A 151 -7.05 2.16 -7.58
C VAL A 151 -7.65 3.08 -8.65
N THR A 152 -6.84 4.00 -9.19
CA THR A 152 -7.28 4.91 -10.26
C THR A 152 -7.69 4.15 -11.51
N THR A 153 -6.92 3.14 -11.92
CA THR A 153 -7.28 2.27 -13.07
C THR A 153 -8.60 1.54 -12.84
N ILE A 154 -8.85 1.02 -11.64
CA ILE A 154 -10.12 0.35 -11.30
C ILE A 154 -11.29 1.34 -11.42
N ILE A 155 -11.15 2.53 -10.86
CA ILE A 155 -12.19 3.58 -10.93
C ILE A 155 -12.44 3.99 -12.40
N GLN A 156 -11.38 4.15 -13.19
CA GLN A 156 -11.51 4.46 -14.62
C GLN A 156 -12.22 3.33 -15.38
N GLN A 157 -11.90 2.07 -15.09
CA GLN A 157 -12.58 0.92 -15.69
C GLN A 157 -14.06 0.88 -15.32
N MET A 158 -14.41 1.10 -14.05
CA MET A 158 -15.79 1.12 -13.58
C MET A 158 -16.60 2.28 -14.17
N THR A 159 -15.99 3.44 -14.37
CA THR A 159 -16.66 4.62 -14.94
C THR A 159 -16.61 4.69 -16.47
N SER A 160 -15.81 3.84 -17.13
CA SER A 160 -15.57 3.88 -18.58
C SER A 160 -16.84 3.80 -19.43
N ALA A 161 -17.79 2.92 -19.07
CA ALA A 161 -19.05 2.78 -19.81
C ALA A 161 -19.93 4.03 -19.69
N THR A 162 -20.03 4.59 -18.49
CA THR A 162 -20.76 5.82 -18.22
C THR A 162 -20.11 7.03 -18.89
N ALA A 163 -18.77 7.09 -18.90
CA ALA A 163 -18.03 8.14 -19.59
C ALA A 163 -18.30 8.13 -21.10
N LYS A 164 -18.23 6.96 -21.75
CA LYS A 164 -18.57 6.79 -23.17
C LYS A 164 -20.00 7.18 -23.50
N TYR A 165 -20.96 6.84 -22.62
CA TYR A 165 -22.35 7.26 -22.75
C TYR A 165 -22.49 8.79 -22.79
N HIS A 166 -21.87 9.47 -21.82
CA HIS A 166 -21.93 10.93 -21.75
C HIS A 166 -21.19 11.60 -22.92
N GLU A 167 -20.06 11.05 -23.34
CA GLU A 167 -19.32 11.53 -24.52
C GLU A 167 -20.18 11.44 -25.78
N MET A 168 -20.83 10.29 -26.03
CA MET A 168 -21.74 10.11 -27.16
C MET A 168 -22.90 11.11 -27.12
N LEU A 169 -23.55 11.28 -25.97
CA LEU A 169 -24.66 12.24 -25.83
C LEU A 169 -24.23 13.69 -26.09
N ASN A 170 -23.04 14.07 -25.62
CA ASN A 170 -22.50 15.40 -25.84
C ASN A 170 -22.19 15.63 -27.32
N ASN A 171 -21.56 14.66 -27.99
CA ASN A 171 -21.27 14.73 -29.42
C ASN A 171 -22.56 14.89 -30.25
N VAL A 172 -23.62 14.14 -29.92
CA VAL A 172 -24.92 14.27 -30.59
C VAL A 172 -25.55 15.64 -30.33
N ARG A 173 -25.51 16.15 -29.10
CA ARG A 173 -26.00 17.51 -28.79
C ARG A 173 -25.25 18.58 -29.55
N GLU A 174 -23.91 18.50 -29.60
CA GLU A 174 -23.08 19.46 -30.33
C GLU A 174 -23.37 19.41 -31.82
N PHE A 175 -23.50 18.22 -32.40
CA PHE A 175 -23.88 18.05 -33.81
C PHE A 175 -25.19 18.74 -34.15
N MET A 176 -26.23 18.53 -33.33
CA MET A 176 -27.55 19.14 -33.55
C MET A 176 -27.53 20.66 -33.36
N LYS A 177 -26.74 21.15 -32.39
CA LYS A 177 -26.56 22.58 -32.16
C LYS A 177 -25.85 23.26 -33.34
N LEU A 178 -24.82 22.61 -33.89
CA LEU A 178 -24.02 23.13 -34.99
C LEU A 178 -24.80 23.19 -36.31
N HIS A 179 -25.70 22.24 -36.56
CA HIS A 179 -26.54 22.20 -37.75
C HIS A 179 -27.91 22.87 -37.56
N GLU A 180 -28.10 23.60 -36.46
CA GLU A 180 -29.35 24.32 -36.14
C GLU A 180 -30.62 23.46 -36.28
N VAL A 181 -30.54 22.21 -35.82
CA VAL A 181 -31.64 21.24 -35.93
C VAL A 181 -32.86 21.73 -35.12
N PRO A 182 -34.08 21.71 -35.69
CA PRO A 182 -35.28 22.12 -34.98
C PRO A 182 -35.48 21.36 -33.66
N LYS A 183 -35.90 22.07 -32.61
CA LYS A 183 -36.01 21.53 -31.24
C LYS A 183 -36.81 20.22 -31.15
N ALA A 184 -37.93 20.12 -31.87
CA ALA A 184 -38.76 18.92 -31.89
C ALA A 184 -38.04 17.70 -32.50
N LEU A 185 -37.18 17.90 -33.50
CA LEU A 185 -36.38 16.82 -34.08
C LEU A 185 -35.21 16.45 -33.18
N SER A 186 -34.59 17.44 -32.54
CA SER A 186 -33.50 17.24 -31.57
C SER A 186 -33.94 16.39 -30.37
N GLU A 187 -35.11 16.67 -29.79
CA GLU A 187 -35.68 15.85 -28.70
C GLU A 187 -35.89 14.39 -29.14
N ARG A 188 -36.47 14.17 -30.32
CA ARG A 188 -36.67 12.80 -30.86
C ARG A 188 -35.35 12.04 -31.08
N VAL A 189 -34.31 12.72 -31.55
CA VAL A 189 -32.99 12.11 -31.76
C VAL A 189 -32.36 11.75 -30.41
N MET A 190 -32.43 12.62 -29.41
CA MET A 190 -31.92 12.33 -28.06
C MET A 190 -32.62 11.13 -27.42
N ASP A 191 -33.96 11.07 -27.51
CA ASP A 191 -34.74 9.95 -26.98
C ASP A 191 -34.36 8.63 -27.66
N TYR A 192 -34.14 8.66 -28.98
CA TYR A 192 -33.64 7.50 -29.73
C TYR A 192 -32.26 7.05 -29.24
N VAL A 193 -31.32 7.98 -29.05
CA VAL A 193 -29.95 7.65 -28.61
C VAL A 193 -29.94 7.10 -27.18
N VAL A 194 -30.71 7.70 -26.27
CA VAL A 194 -30.84 7.24 -24.88
C VAL A 194 -31.47 5.85 -24.81
N SER A 195 -32.57 5.63 -25.54
CA SER A 195 -33.26 4.33 -25.58
C SER A 195 -32.39 3.24 -26.21
N THR A 196 -31.69 3.55 -27.30
CA THR A 196 -30.76 2.61 -27.95
C THR A 196 -29.65 2.21 -26.99
N TRP A 197 -29.04 3.17 -26.28
CA TRP A 197 -28.01 2.86 -25.28
C TRP A 197 -28.55 2.02 -24.12
N ALA A 198 -29.77 2.30 -23.64
CA ALA A 198 -30.39 1.49 -22.60
C ALA A 198 -30.60 0.03 -23.03
N MET A 199 -30.88 -0.19 -24.31
CA MET A 199 -31.11 -1.53 -24.88
C MET A 199 -29.81 -2.28 -25.20
N THR A 200 -28.80 -1.60 -25.75
CA THR A 200 -27.54 -2.24 -26.20
C THR A 200 -26.41 -2.15 -25.18
N LYS A 201 -26.53 -1.31 -24.14
CA LYS A 201 -25.47 -0.98 -23.17
C LYS A 201 -24.14 -0.57 -23.82
N GLY A 202 -24.19 -0.01 -25.02
CA GLY A 202 -23.01 0.41 -25.77
C GLY A 202 -22.29 -0.72 -26.52
N ILE A 203 -22.92 -1.88 -26.71
CA ILE A 203 -22.41 -2.97 -27.56
C ILE A 203 -22.83 -2.69 -29.01
N ASP A 204 -21.83 -2.56 -29.88
CA ASP A 204 -22.03 -2.32 -31.31
C ASP A 204 -22.39 -3.65 -32.00
N THR A 205 -23.68 -3.90 -32.20
CA THR A 205 -24.22 -5.19 -32.68
C THR A 205 -23.73 -5.59 -34.07
N ASN A 206 -23.15 -4.66 -34.84
CA ASN A 206 -22.59 -4.92 -36.17
C ASN A 206 -21.11 -5.36 -36.13
N LYS A 207 -20.45 -5.26 -34.98
CA LYS A 207 -19.03 -5.63 -34.77
C LYS A 207 -18.83 -6.92 -33.97
N VAL A 208 -19.90 -7.53 -33.47
CA VAL A 208 -19.92 -8.82 -32.76
C VAL A 208 -20.27 -9.94 -33.73
#